data_AF-A0A962MM31-F1
#
_entry.id   AF-A0A962MM31-F1
#
_cell.length_a   1.000
_cell.length_b   1.000
_cell.length_c   1.000
_cell.angle_alpha   90.00
_cell.angle_beta   90.00
_cell.angle_gamma   90.00
#
_symmetry.space_group_name_H-M   'P 1'
#
loop_
_entity.id
_entity.type
_entity.pdbx_description
1 polymer ?
#
loop_
_entity_poly.entity_id
_entity_poly.type
_entity_poly.pdbx_seq_one_letter_code
_entity_poly.pdbx_strand_id
1 'polypeptide(L)'
;ERLRTGRARSPLEGVPLAVKDNLAVAGMPAAWGSRVFADTVCEADELPIARLRAAGALFVGKTNTPEFAVEGFTASETFGVTGNPWNPALTPGGSSGGSVAAVAAGLAAAGLGTDGGGSTRRPAGHTGLYGLKPTIGAIPRAGGLPQVLLDFEVFGTLTRSVEDQCHLFDVLAGP
;
A
#
# COMPACT_ATOMS: atom_id res chain seq x y z
N GLU A 1 6.77 -15.81 -18.55
CA GLU A 1 6.87 -17.27 -18.84
C GLU A 1 5.73 -18.08 -18.21
N ARG A 2 5.58 -18.11 -16.88
CA ARG A 2 4.51 -18.86 -16.17
C ARG A 2 3.10 -18.63 -16.73
N LEU A 3 2.73 -17.38 -17.01
CA LEU A 3 1.45 -17.04 -17.64
C LEU A 3 1.26 -17.75 -18.99
N ARG A 4 2.29 -17.74 -19.85
CA ARG A 4 2.26 -18.40 -21.17
C ARG A 4 2.09 -19.92 -21.06
N THR A 5 2.61 -20.53 -20.01
CA THR A 5 2.58 -21.98 -19.80
C THR A 5 1.41 -22.45 -18.94
N GLY A 6 0.46 -21.57 -18.58
CA GLY A 6 -0.67 -21.93 -17.71
C GLY A 6 -0.26 -22.30 -16.27
N ARG A 7 0.87 -21.79 -15.79
CA ARG A 7 1.43 -22.07 -14.45
C ARG A 7 1.44 -20.82 -13.57
N ALA A 8 0.42 -19.98 -13.69
CA ALA A 8 0.26 -18.81 -12.82
C ALA A 8 0.13 -19.26 -11.36
N ARG A 9 0.81 -18.57 -10.44
CA ARG A 9 0.74 -18.91 -9.00
C ARG A 9 -0.59 -18.51 -8.38
N SER A 10 -1.19 -17.45 -8.90
CA SER A 10 -2.47 -16.91 -8.45
C SER A 10 -3.05 -16.00 -9.54
N PRO A 11 -4.28 -15.47 -9.37
CA PRO A 11 -4.79 -14.36 -10.18
C PRO A 11 -3.89 -13.11 -10.17
N LEU A 12 -2.98 -12.97 -9.19
CA LEU A 12 -2.07 -11.83 -9.05
C LEU A 12 -0.71 -12.02 -9.75
N GLU A 13 -0.48 -13.12 -10.47
CA GLU A 13 0.79 -13.32 -11.17
C GLU A 13 1.07 -12.19 -12.19
N GLY A 14 2.13 -11.43 -11.96
CA GLY A 14 2.53 -10.31 -12.81
C GLY A 14 1.74 -9.02 -12.56
N VAL A 15 0.83 -8.99 -11.59
CA VAL A 15 0.02 -7.79 -11.31
C VAL A 15 0.89 -6.71 -10.62
N PRO A 16 0.96 -5.47 -11.16
CA PRO A 16 1.76 -4.40 -10.60
C PRO A 16 1.06 -3.72 -9.40
N LEU A 17 1.74 -3.71 -8.26
CA LEU A 17 1.26 -3.12 -7.01
C LEU A 17 2.14 -1.95 -6.57
N ALA A 18 1.47 -0.84 -6.22
CA ALA A 18 2.09 0.31 -5.57
C ALA A 18 2.12 0.10 -4.05
N VAL A 19 3.26 0.31 -3.40
CA VAL A 19 3.44 -0.04 -1.99
C VAL A 19 3.65 1.21 -1.16
N LYS A 20 2.79 1.48 -0.17
CA LYS A 20 2.99 2.60 0.75
C LYS A 20 4.37 2.53 1.41
N ASP A 21 5.03 3.69 1.53
CA ASP A 21 6.42 3.73 1.97
C ASP A 21 6.65 3.14 3.37
N ASN A 22 5.64 3.13 4.23
CA ASN A 22 5.74 2.54 5.57
C ASN A 22 5.57 1.00 5.61
N LEU A 23 5.40 0.34 4.47
CA LEU A 23 5.35 -1.12 4.37
C LEU A 23 6.72 -1.67 3.99
N ALA A 24 7.17 -2.72 4.69
CA ALA A 24 8.50 -3.30 4.52
C ALA A 24 8.53 -4.28 3.34
N VAL A 25 9.43 -4.02 2.38
CA VAL A 25 9.63 -4.85 1.18
C VAL A 25 11.12 -5.11 1.00
N ALA A 26 11.53 -6.38 1.00
CA ALA A 26 12.92 -6.77 0.86
C ALA A 26 13.57 -6.12 -0.38
N GLY A 27 14.71 -5.45 -0.17
CA GLY A 27 15.48 -4.75 -1.20
C GLY A 27 14.91 -3.41 -1.65
N MET A 28 13.86 -2.89 -1.00
CA MET A 28 13.30 -1.57 -1.28
C MET A 28 13.47 -0.62 -0.09
N PRO A 29 13.51 0.70 -0.32
CA PRO A 29 13.59 1.67 0.77
C PRO A 29 12.32 1.66 1.62
N ALA A 30 12.39 2.11 2.87
CA ALA A 30 11.24 2.39 3.72
C ALA A 30 11.52 3.59 4.62
N ALA A 31 11.29 4.79 4.10
CA ALA A 31 11.62 6.05 4.77
C ALA A 31 10.51 6.54 5.71
N TRP A 32 9.30 5.97 5.62
CA TRP A 32 8.15 6.36 6.44
C TRP A 32 7.76 7.84 6.28
N GLY A 33 8.05 8.40 5.10
CA GLY A 33 7.93 9.85 4.87
C GLY A 33 8.88 10.70 5.73
N SER A 34 9.78 10.10 6.50
CA SER A 34 10.69 10.77 7.44
C SER A 34 12.11 10.82 6.92
N ARG A 35 12.79 11.94 7.18
CA ARG A 35 14.21 12.10 6.88
C ARG A 35 15.08 11.18 7.73
N VAL A 36 14.58 10.77 8.90
CA VAL A 36 15.29 9.87 9.82
C VAL A 36 15.57 8.51 9.18
N PHE A 37 14.67 8.04 8.32
CA PHE A 37 14.76 6.73 7.68
C PHE A 37 15.02 6.81 6.17
N ALA A 38 15.37 7.98 5.63
CA ALA A 38 15.51 8.22 4.18
C ALA A 38 16.40 7.19 3.46
N ASP A 39 17.46 6.73 4.13
CA ASP A 39 18.43 5.77 3.59
C ASP A 39 18.17 4.31 4.02
N THR A 40 17.05 4.03 4.69
CA THR A 40 16.71 2.69 5.18
C THR A 40 16.25 1.81 4.04
N VAL A 41 16.92 0.67 3.84
CA VAL A 41 16.51 -0.40 2.92
C VAL A 41 16.11 -1.62 3.73
N CYS A 42 14.93 -2.19 3.45
CA CYS A 42 14.45 -3.36 4.17
C CYS A 42 15.18 -4.64 3.73
N GLU A 43 15.61 -5.45 4.70
CA GLU A 43 16.23 -6.76 4.44
C GLU A 43 15.21 -7.86 4.16
N ALA A 44 13.98 -7.70 4.68
CA ALA A 44 12.91 -8.68 4.59
C ALA A 44 11.58 -8.02 4.23
N ASP A 45 10.69 -8.82 3.62
CA ASP A 45 9.29 -8.46 3.45
C ASP A 45 8.55 -8.58 4.79
N GLU A 46 7.60 -7.67 5.08
CA GLU A 46 6.59 -7.98 6.08
C GLU A 46 5.60 -9.04 5.55
N LEU A 47 4.91 -9.73 6.46
CA LEU A 47 4.09 -10.90 6.12
C LEU A 47 3.09 -10.68 4.94
N PRO A 48 2.28 -9.60 4.89
CA PRO A 48 1.42 -9.32 3.74
C PRO A 48 2.18 -9.20 2.41
N ILE A 49 3.35 -8.57 2.42
CA ILE A 49 4.20 -8.41 1.24
C ILE A 49 4.77 -9.77 0.81
N ALA A 50 5.22 -10.60 1.75
CA ALA A 50 5.70 -11.94 1.46
C ALA A 50 4.61 -12.81 0.79
N ARG A 51 3.36 -12.71 1.26
CA ARG A 51 2.20 -13.39 0.64
C ARG A 51 1.96 -12.93 -0.79
N LEU A 52 1.95 -11.62 -1.04
CA LEU A 52 1.78 -11.07 -2.38
C LEU A 52 2.92 -11.47 -3.33
N ARG A 53 4.17 -11.49 -2.84
CA ARG A 53 5.34 -11.94 -3.62
C ARG A 53 5.23 -13.42 -3.98
N ALA A 54 4.80 -14.25 -3.04
CA ALA A 54 4.56 -15.68 -3.26
C ALA A 54 3.44 -15.91 -4.28
N ALA A 55 2.35 -15.14 -4.20
CA ALA A 55 1.25 -15.14 -5.17
C ALA A 55 1.66 -14.62 -6.56
N GLY A 56 2.76 -13.87 -6.62
CA GLY A 56 3.42 -13.46 -7.84
C GLY A 56 3.14 -12.06 -8.31
N ALA A 57 2.64 -11.22 -7.42
CA ALA A 57 2.55 -9.79 -7.65
C ALA A 57 3.93 -9.16 -7.82
N LEU A 58 3.96 -8.02 -8.53
CA LEU A 58 5.16 -7.23 -8.78
C LEU A 58 5.05 -5.91 -8.02
N PHE A 59 6.05 -5.58 -7.21
CA PHE A 59 6.10 -4.30 -6.49
C PHE A 59 6.79 -3.27 -7.37
N VAL A 60 6.03 -2.31 -7.91
CA VAL A 60 6.54 -1.36 -8.91
C VAL A 60 7.25 -0.15 -8.30
N GLY A 61 7.03 0.12 -7.02
CA GLY A 61 7.65 1.24 -6.33
C GLY A 61 7.08 1.48 -4.94
N LYS A 62 7.81 2.28 -4.17
CA LYS A 62 7.33 2.85 -2.90
C LYS A 62 6.56 4.14 -3.20
N THR A 63 5.46 4.38 -2.49
CA THR A 63 4.65 5.59 -2.67
C THR A 63 4.70 6.48 -1.44
N ASN A 64 4.70 7.79 -1.68
CA ASN A 64 4.75 8.81 -0.62
C ASN A 64 3.63 8.65 0.42
N THR A 65 3.96 9.01 1.66
CA THR A 65 3.12 9.02 2.86
C THR A 65 3.54 10.25 3.68
N PRO A 66 2.64 10.89 4.46
CA PRO A 66 3.09 11.84 5.47
C PRO A 66 3.99 11.13 6.48
N GLU A 67 4.83 11.92 7.15
CA GLU A 67 5.79 11.43 8.13
C GLU A 67 5.10 10.54 9.18
N PHE A 68 5.66 9.36 9.43
CA PHE A 68 5.10 8.32 10.33
C PHE A 68 3.66 7.91 10.04
N ALA A 69 3.13 8.23 8.86
CA ALA A 69 1.76 7.98 8.46
C ALA A 69 0.68 8.66 9.36
N VAL A 70 1.03 9.73 10.08
CA VAL A 70 0.17 10.39 11.10
C VAL A 70 -0.52 11.67 10.62
N GLU A 71 -0.85 11.78 9.33
CA GLU A 71 -1.64 12.92 8.82
C GLU A 71 -2.76 12.50 7.85
N GLY A 72 -3.76 13.37 7.71
CA GLY A 72 -4.91 13.19 6.80
C GLY A 72 -4.68 13.68 5.37
N PHE A 73 -3.51 14.23 5.07
CA PHE A 73 -3.04 14.60 3.74
C PHE A 73 -1.66 13.98 3.52
N THR A 74 -1.13 14.06 2.30
CA THR A 74 0.17 13.44 1.98
C THR A 74 1.17 14.49 1.56
N ALA A 75 1.94 14.95 2.55
CA ALA A 75 3.11 15.78 2.38
C ALA A 75 4.20 15.29 3.31
N SER A 76 5.45 15.30 2.85
CA SER A 76 6.61 15.02 3.69
C SER A 76 7.75 15.96 3.31
N GLU A 77 8.61 16.30 4.27
CA GLU A 77 9.86 17.00 3.94
C GLU A 77 10.79 16.14 3.07
N THR A 78 10.67 14.82 3.19
CA THR A 78 11.52 13.85 2.50
C THR A 78 11.22 13.78 1.00
N PHE A 79 9.94 13.79 0.62
CA PHE A 79 9.51 13.55 -0.78
C PHE A 79 8.53 14.59 -1.33
N GLY A 80 8.22 15.64 -0.57
CA GLY A 80 7.30 16.70 -0.97
C GLY A 80 5.83 16.31 -0.88
N VAL A 81 4.99 17.07 -1.58
CA VAL A 81 3.53 16.97 -1.54
C VAL A 81 3.02 16.08 -2.67
N THR A 82 2.11 15.16 -2.35
CA THR A 82 1.36 14.41 -3.37
C THR A 82 0.06 15.14 -3.70
N GLY A 83 -0.19 15.40 -4.98
CA GLY A 83 -1.45 15.97 -5.48
C GLY A 83 -2.51 14.90 -5.80
N ASN A 84 -3.77 15.30 -5.82
CA ASN A 84 -4.88 14.44 -6.22
C ASN A 84 -4.88 14.25 -7.76
N PRO A 85 -4.97 13.02 -8.30
CA PRO A 85 -5.00 12.80 -9.74
C PRO A 85 -6.15 13.50 -10.48
N TRP A 86 -7.27 13.78 -9.80
CA TRP A 86 -8.40 14.51 -10.39
C TRP A 86 -8.17 16.02 -10.44
N ASN A 87 -7.34 16.55 -9.53
CA ASN A 87 -6.89 17.95 -9.52
C ASN A 87 -5.60 18.06 -8.68
N PRO A 88 -4.42 18.23 -9.31
CA PRO A 88 -3.15 18.26 -8.60
C PRO A 88 -3.01 19.36 -7.54
N ALA A 89 -3.86 20.38 -7.55
CA ALA A 89 -3.89 21.42 -6.51
C ALA A 89 -4.61 21.00 -5.21
N LEU A 90 -5.28 19.83 -5.20
CA LEU A 90 -5.96 19.27 -4.05
C LEU A 90 -5.19 18.11 -3.43
N THR A 91 -5.48 17.79 -2.17
CA THR A 91 -4.92 16.61 -1.50
C THR A 91 -5.59 15.32 -2.03
N PRO A 92 -4.84 14.23 -2.24
CA PRO A 92 -5.42 12.89 -2.43
C PRO A 92 -5.93 12.30 -1.11
N GLY A 93 -5.80 13.02 0.01
CA GLY A 93 -5.99 12.48 1.36
C GLY A 93 -4.73 11.83 1.92
N GLY A 94 -4.89 11.13 3.05
CA GLY A 94 -3.78 10.52 3.75
C GLY A 94 -4.21 9.54 4.85
N SER A 95 -3.29 8.72 5.34
CA SER A 95 -1.85 8.77 5.02
C SER A 95 -1.42 7.93 3.80
N SER A 96 -2.31 7.17 3.17
CA SER A 96 -1.97 6.37 1.97
C SER A 96 -2.15 7.16 0.65
N GLY A 97 -1.86 8.47 0.66
CA GLY A 97 -2.15 9.35 -0.49
C GLY A 97 -1.34 9.04 -1.73
N GLY A 98 -0.06 8.66 -1.59
CA GLY A 98 0.75 8.22 -2.72
C GLY A 98 0.19 6.95 -3.37
N SER A 99 -0.27 5.99 -2.55
CA SER A 99 -0.86 4.74 -3.04
C SER A 99 -2.13 5.00 -3.85
N VAL A 100 -3.05 5.84 -3.35
CA VAL A 100 -4.27 6.15 -4.10
C VAL A 100 -4.00 7.00 -5.34
N ALA A 101 -3.03 7.91 -5.27
CA ALA A 101 -2.65 8.73 -6.41
C ALA A 101 -2.11 7.85 -7.54
N ALA A 102 -1.22 6.89 -7.22
CA ALA A 102 -0.67 5.95 -8.19
C ALA A 102 -1.75 5.08 -8.86
N VAL A 103 -2.71 4.56 -8.09
CA VAL A 103 -3.77 3.68 -8.61
C VAL A 103 -4.78 4.46 -9.45
N ALA A 104 -5.22 5.63 -8.98
CA ALA A 104 -6.19 6.46 -9.70
C ALA A 104 -5.60 7.08 -10.97
N ALA A 105 -4.30 7.36 -11.00
CA ALA A 105 -3.58 7.80 -12.21
C ALA A 105 -3.22 6.65 -13.18
N GLY A 106 -3.52 5.40 -12.84
CA GLY A 106 -3.22 4.24 -13.70
C GLY A 106 -1.76 3.79 -13.71
N LEU A 107 -0.94 4.22 -12.74
CA LEU A 107 0.47 3.83 -12.61
C LEU A 107 0.65 2.42 -12.01
N ALA A 108 -0.37 1.92 -11.31
CA ALA A 108 -0.40 0.57 -10.75
C ALA A 108 -1.80 -0.03 -10.85
N ALA A 109 -1.87 -1.37 -10.85
CA ALA A 109 -3.15 -2.08 -10.88
C ALA A 109 -3.90 -1.91 -9.55
N ALA A 110 -3.18 -2.01 -8.43
CA ALA A 110 -3.71 -1.77 -7.09
C ALA A 110 -2.63 -1.17 -6.18
N GLY A 111 -3.06 -0.68 -5.03
CA GLY A 111 -2.23 0.00 -4.04
C GLY A 111 -2.34 -0.68 -2.69
N LEU A 112 -1.25 -0.66 -1.94
CA LEU A 112 -1.15 -1.17 -0.59
C LEU A 112 -0.96 0.01 0.37
N GLY A 113 -1.55 -0.07 1.56
CA GLY A 113 -1.48 0.97 2.56
C GLY A 113 -1.71 0.46 3.97
N THR A 114 -1.89 1.39 4.89
CA THR A 114 -2.26 1.11 6.28
C THR A 114 -3.42 2.00 6.69
N ASP A 115 -4.27 1.52 7.60
CA ASP A 115 -5.43 2.26 8.11
C ASP A 115 -5.57 2.03 9.61
N GLY A 116 -5.24 3.05 10.40
CA GLY A 116 -5.60 3.13 11.82
C GLY A 116 -6.69 4.17 12.11
N GLY A 117 -6.62 5.32 11.44
CA GLY A 117 -7.59 6.42 11.57
C GLY A 117 -8.36 6.74 10.28
N GLY A 118 -8.49 5.79 9.35
CA GLY A 118 -9.08 6.02 8.03
C GLY A 118 -8.06 6.26 6.92
N SER A 119 -6.80 5.88 7.12
CA SER A 119 -5.69 6.17 6.20
C SER A 119 -5.71 5.39 4.88
N THR A 120 -6.59 4.41 4.73
CA THR A 120 -6.90 3.76 3.44
C THR A 120 -8.25 4.26 2.92
N ARG A 121 -9.27 4.30 3.78
CA ARG A 121 -10.65 4.65 3.38
C ARG A 121 -10.84 6.11 2.98
N ARG A 122 -10.30 7.08 3.74
CA ARG A 122 -10.40 8.52 3.38
C ARG A 122 -9.76 8.83 2.03
N PRO A 123 -8.46 8.51 1.80
CA PRO A 123 -7.84 8.82 0.52
C PRO A 123 -8.52 8.11 -0.64
N ALA A 124 -9.00 6.88 -0.45
CA ALA A 124 -9.78 6.19 -1.48
C ALA A 124 -11.05 6.96 -1.87
N GLY A 125 -11.78 7.49 -0.88
CA GLY A 125 -12.95 8.35 -1.12
C GLY A 125 -12.61 9.65 -1.85
N HIS A 126 -11.45 10.25 -1.59
CA HIS A 126 -11.00 11.47 -2.28
C HIS A 126 -10.60 11.24 -3.74
N THR A 127 -10.23 10.01 -4.10
CA THR A 127 -9.72 9.66 -5.43
C THR A 127 -10.64 8.71 -6.20
N GLY A 128 -11.85 8.45 -5.71
CA GLY A 128 -12.81 7.58 -6.41
C GLY A 128 -12.38 6.12 -6.51
N LEU A 129 -11.70 5.59 -5.48
CA LEU A 129 -11.26 4.21 -5.41
C LEU A 129 -12.01 3.43 -4.32
N TYR A 130 -11.92 2.11 -4.38
CA TYR A 130 -12.32 1.24 -3.28
C TYR A 130 -11.14 1.10 -2.32
N GLY A 131 -11.36 1.39 -1.04
CA GLY A 131 -10.36 1.23 0.02
C GLY A 131 -10.86 0.30 1.12
N LEU A 132 -10.19 -0.84 1.31
CA LEU A 132 -10.56 -1.82 2.32
C LEU A 132 -9.73 -1.61 3.59
N LYS A 133 -10.43 -1.38 4.70
CA LYS A 133 -9.89 -1.59 6.05
C LYS A 133 -10.45 -2.90 6.59
N PRO A 134 -9.68 -3.99 6.63
CA PRO A 134 -10.17 -5.26 7.14
C PRO A 134 -10.45 -5.21 8.65
N THR A 135 -11.10 -6.26 9.15
CA THR A 135 -11.14 -6.57 10.58
C THR A 135 -9.71 -6.74 11.10
N ILE A 136 -9.45 -6.29 12.33
CA ILE A 136 -8.15 -6.47 12.98
C ILE A 136 -7.82 -7.97 13.01
N GLY A 137 -6.59 -8.31 12.60
CA GLY A 137 -6.10 -9.68 12.51
C GLY A 137 -6.53 -10.48 11.27
N ALA A 138 -7.48 -9.99 10.45
CA ALA A 138 -7.87 -10.72 9.24
C ALA A 138 -6.74 -10.79 8.19
N ILE A 139 -5.95 -9.72 8.09
CA ILE A 139 -4.66 -9.68 7.39
C ILE A 139 -3.58 -9.44 8.45
N PRO A 140 -2.92 -10.48 8.97
CA PRO A 140 -1.90 -10.34 9.99
C PRO A 140 -0.67 -9.62 9.44
N ARG A 141 -0.01 -8.86 10.32
CA ARG A 141 1.24 -8.16 10.03
C ARG A 141 2.33 -8.66 10.96
N ALA A 142 3.49 -8.94 10.40
CA ALA A 142 4.69 -9.38 11.13
C ALA A 142 5.93 -9.01 10.32
N GLY A 143 7.06 -8.77 10.99
CA GLY A 143 8.33 -8.40 10.33
C GLY A 143 8.35 -6.98 9.74
N GLY A 144 7.32 -6.17 10.04
CA GLY A 144 7.29 -4.74 9.72
C GLY A 144 7.90 -3.89 10.84
N LEU A 145 8.01 -2.60 10.55
CA LEU A 145 8.41 -1.59 11.53
C LEU A 145 7.30 -1.35 12.60
N PRO A 146 7.62 -0.73 13.76
CA PRO A 146 6.71 -0.64 14.91
C PRO A 146 5.36 -0.01 14.57
N GLN A 147 4.26 -0.59 15.09
CA GLN A 147 2.92 -0.06 14.88
C GLN A 147 2.75 1.28 15.62
N VAL A 148 2.57 2.36 14.86
CA VAL A 148 2.40 3.73 15.41
C VAL A 148 1.08 3.88 16.16
N LEU A 149 0.03 3.20 15.70
CA LEU A 149 -1.31 3.26 16.27
C LEU A 149 -1.73 1.96 16.96
N LEU A 150 -0.77 1.09 17.31
CA LEU A 150 -1.02 -0.21 17.95
C LEU A 150 -2.09 -1.01 17.18
N ASP A 151 -2.98 -1.69 17.92
CA ASP A 151 -4.03 -2.56 17.38
C ASP A 151 -5.05 -1.87 16.46
N PHE A 152 -5.04 -0.54 16.36
CA PHE A 152 -5.88 0.16 15.39
C PHE A 152 -5.33 0.06 13.97
N GLU A 153 -4.01 -0.06 13.78
CA GLU A 153 -3.39 -0.09 12.47
C GLU A 153 -3.50 -1.46 11.80
N VAL A 154 -4.23 -1.52 10.68
CA VAL A 154 -4.31 -2.72 9.83
C VAL A 154 -3.71 -2.48 8.44
N PHE A 155 -3.32 -3.56 7.78
CA PHE A 155 -2.97 -3.54 6.36
C PHE A 155 -4.21 -3.22 5.53
N GLY A 156 -4.09 -2.33 4.53
CA GLY A 156 -5.20 -1.92 3.68
C GLY A 156 -4.87 -2.03 2.19
N THR A 157 -5.92 -2.19 1.39
CA THR A 157 -5.82 -2.38 -0.06
C THR A 157 -6.68 -1.36 -0.80
N LEU A 158 -6.18 -0.90 -1.95
CA LEU A 158 -6.72 0.20 -2.75
C LEU A 158 -6.86 -0.27 -4.20
N THR A 159 -8.08 -0.26 -4.74
CA THR A 159 -8.37 -0.82 -6.07
C THR A 159 -9.41 -0.01 -6.82
N ARG A 160 -9.58 -0.30 -8.12
CA ARG A 160 -10.62 0.31 -8.98
C ARG A 160 -11.92 -0.50 -9.03
N SER A 161 -11.93 -1.72 -8.52
CA SER A 161 -13.10 -2.58 -8.46
C SER A 161 -13.17 -3.36 -7.14
N VAL A 162 -14.37 -3.83 -6.78
CA VAL A 162 -14.57 -4.74 -5.65
C VAL A 162 -13.99 -6.13 -5.95
N GLU A 163 -14.03 -6.57 -7.20
CA GLU A 163 -13.43 -7.84 -7.62
C GLU A 163 -11.92 -7.88 -7.34
N ASP A 164 -11.20 -6.79 -7.66
CA ASP A 164 -9.78 -6.66 -7.34
C ASP A 164 -9.53 -6.70 -5.83
N GLN A 165 -10.45 -6.17 -5.01
CA GLN A 165 -10.35 -6.27 -3.55
C GLN A 165 -10.44 -7.72 -3.10
N CYS A 166 -11.36 -8.51 -3.66
CA CYS A 166 -11.51 -9.92 -3.33
C CYS A 166 -10.23 -10.70 -3.68
N HIS A 167 -9.67 -10.48 -4.88
CA HIS A 167 -8.43 -11.15 -5.29
C HIS A 167 -7.24 -10.84 -4.38
N LEU A 168 -7.12 -9.59 -3.91
CA LEU A 168 -6.10 -9.22 -2.93
C LEU A 168 -6.39 -9.86 -1.57
N PHE A 169 -7.64 -9.79 -1.11
CA PHE A 169 -8.03 -10.31 0.20
C PHE A 169 -7.83 -11.82 0.29
N ASP A 170 -8.17 -12.58 -0.75
CA ASP A 170 -7.98 -14.04 -0.78
C ASP A 170 -6.51 -14.46 -0.63
N VAL A 171 -5.58 -13.65 -1.14
CA VAL A 171 -4.14 -13.87 -1.01
C VAL A 171 -3.60 -13.40 0.35
N LEU A 172 -4.18 -12.33 0.88
CA LEU A 172 -3.68 -11.64 2.05
C LEU A 172 -4.26 -12.16 3.36
N ALA A 173 -5.46 -12.73 3.35
CA ALA A 173 -6.16 -13.15 4.56
C ALA A 173 -5.63 -14.49 5.10
N GLY A 174 -5.92 -14.74 6.39
CA GLY A 174 -5.58 -15.99 7.06
C GLY A 174 -4.38 -15.88 8.01
N PRO A 175 -4.14 -16.90 8.84
CA PRO A 175 -3.17 -16.90 9.94
C PRO A 175 -1.72 -16.77 9.45
#